data_AF-A0A2G6NJM7-F1
#
_entry.id   AF-A0A2G6NJM7-F1
#
_cell.length_a   1.000
_cell.length_b   1.000
_cell.length_c   1.000
_cell.angle_alpha   90.00
_cell.angle_beta   90.00
_cell.angle_gamma   90.00
#
_symmetry.space_group_name_H-M   'P 1'
#
loop_
_entity.id
_entity.type
_entity.pdbx_description
1 polymer ?
#
loop_
_entity_poly.entity_id
_entity_poly.type
_entity_poly.pdbx_seq_one_letter_code
_entity_poly.pdbx_strand_id
1 'polypeptide(L)'
;DASGSYRNVRIRYVRINKNGSGYTAGKFFDSIEGRFGFPGMGDPAGSDITVTEGSTVVLGRQNPASDDYRGNTYIWKQIDTGGPKVILSADDIKNPSFIAPMVDTAPITLVFELTRINEDRFGVSRSRIHIQVIENNIKGFDKDVFTFFNRQAVNNMGIRCTTGDLVSYKVSNPDYKFSKGKITDMENRPKNLDYGMMNFSIKTTPKGTGIIEIHLPKPAPENYKWFKYSESTGWIEFMRGSVAGSSTDGAQFSSDRKIVSIHITDNGPFDDDDKPGIITDPSGLGLPGGWHESQGSGGGGCFINCLFN
;
A
#
# COMPACT_ATOMS: atom_id res chain seq x y z
N ASP A 1 -13.07 -6.51 27.40
CA ASP A 1 -12.79 -7.94 27.63
C ASP A 1 -11.71 -8.46 26.70
N ALA A 2 -10.47 -8.42 27.21
CA ALA A 2 -9.25 -8.78 26.50
C ALA A 2 -8.74 -10.18 26.93
N SER A 3 -9.60 -11.19 26.83
CA SER A 3 -9.18 -12.58 26.99
C SER A 3 -9.03 -13.20 25.61
N GLY A 4 -7.79 -13.21 25.10
CA GLY A 4 -7.41 -13.95 23.91
C GLY A 4 -7.90 -15.39 24.02
N SER A 5 -8.89 -15.72 23.21
CA SER A 5 -9.36 -17.09 23.01
C SER A 5 -8.23 -17.86 22.33
N TYR A 6 -7.30 -18.39 23.13
CA TYR A 6 -6.46 -19.51 22.72
C TYR A 6 -7.41 -20.64 22.33
N ARG A 7 -7.66 -20.81 21.04
CA ARG A 7 -8.52 -21.88 20.54
C ARG A 7 -7.93 -23.18 21.10
N ASN A 8 -8.78 -23.94 21.79
CA ASN A 8 -8.54 -25.28 22.31
C ASN A 8 -8.14 -26.22 21.15
N VAL A 9 -6.90 -26.16 20.67
CA VAL A 9 -6.38 -27.12 19.71
C VAL A 9 -5.97 -28.36 20.50
N ARG A 10 -6.93 -29.25 20.69
CA ARG A 10 -6.71 -30.54 21.38
C ARG A 10 -6.23 -31.55 20.36
N ILE A 11 -5.14 -32.26 20.66
CA ILE A 11 -4.85 -33.54 20.02
C ILE A 11 -6.04 -34.45 20.36
N ARG A 12 -6.89 -34.74 19.37
CA ARG A 12 -8.08 -35.58 19.59
C ARG A 12 -7.72 -37.05 19.68
N TYR A 13 -6.80 -37.51 18.84
CA TYR A 13 -6.31 -38.88 18.83
C TYR A 13 -4.86 -38.93 18.32
N VAL A 14 -4.01 -39.72 18.99
CA VAL A 14 -2.77 -40.24 18.43
C VAL A 14 -2.97 -41.74 18.28
N ARG A 15 -2.95 -42.25 17.04
CA ARG A 15 -3.02 -43.69 16.79
C ARG A 15 -1.61 -44.23 16.62
N ILE A 16 -1.21 -45.13 17.52
CA ILE A 16 0.06 -45.85 17.45
C ILE A 16 -0.25 -47.31 17.17
N ASN A 17 0.16 -47.84 16.02
CA ASN A 17 -0.04 -49.24 15.65
C ASN A 17 1.22 -50.05 16.00
N LYS A 18 1.07 -51.10 16.82
CA LYS A 18 2.12 -52.08 17.09
C LYS A 18 2.01 -53.21 16.06
N ASN A 19 3.03 -53.38 15.20
CA ASN A 19 3.02 -54.39 14.14
C ASN A 19 3.74 -55.72 14.50
N GLY A 20 4.04 -55.97 15.79
CA GLY A 20 4.73 -57.20 16.23
C GLY A 20 4.27 -57.69 17.61
N SER A 21 4.54 -58.96 17.94
CA SER A 21 4.18 -59.61 19.22
C SER A 21 5.43 -60.09 19.98
N GLY A 22 5.44 -60.00 21.33
CA GLY A 22 6.51 -60.50 22.20
C GLY A 22 7.06 -59.48 23.21
N TYR A 23 7.70 -59.97 24.29
CA TYR A 23 8.23 -59.16 25.42
C TYR A 23 9.40 -58.23 25.04
N THR A 24 10.08 -58.49 23.91
CA THR A 24 11.15 -57.64 23.36
C THR A 24 10.67 -56.71 22.24
N ALA A 25 9.39 -56.79 21.85
CA ALA A 25 8.83 -56.03 20.74
C ALA A 25 8.30 -54.64 21.16
N GLY A 26 8.73 -54.11 22.31
CA GLY A 26 8.42 -52.76 22.74
C GLY A 26 9.35 -51.76 22.05
N LYS A 27 8.80 -50.87 21.22
CA LYS A 27 9.48 -49.62 20.86
C LYS A 27 8.91 -48.54 21.76
N PHE A 28 9.76 -47.92 22.58
CA PHE A 28 9.40 -46.71 23.30
C PHE A 28 9.51 -45.53 22.32
N PHE A 29 8.54 -44.62 22.36
CA PHE A 29 8.73 -43.27 21.87
C PHE A 29 9.34 -42.47 23.03
N ASP A 30 10.48 -41.84 22.79
CA ASP A 30 11.15 -41.01 23.79
C ASP A 30 10.27 -39.79 24.15
N SER A 31 9.62 -39.17 23.15
CA SER A 31 8.58 -38.16 23.38
C SER A 31 7.63 -38.01 22.18
N ILE A 32 6.46 -37.42 22.43
CA ILE A 32 5.53 -36.91 21.42
C ILE A 32 5.41 -35.40 21.66
N GLU A 33 5.84 -34.57 20.72
CA GLU A 33 5.70 -33.12 20.79
C GLU A 33 4.56 -32.65 19.87
N GLY A 34 3.55 -32.00 20.44
CA GLY A 34 2.52 -31.29 19.70
C GLY A 34 2.75 -29.79 19.81
N ARG A 35 3.37 -29.18 18.81
CA ARG A 35 3.42 -27.71 18.72
C ARG A 35 2.16 -27.22 18.02
N PHE A 36 1.35 -26.44 18.71
CA PHE A 36 0.16 -25.81 18.13
C PHE A 36 0.22 -24.30 18.34
N GLY A 37 0.53 -23.60 17.26
CA GLY A 37 0.57 -22.15 17.22
C GLY A 37 1.90 -21.56 17.67
N PHE A 38 1.86 -20.26 17.95
CA PHE A 38 3.04 -19.44 18.24
C PHE A 38 2.93 -18.90 19.67
N PRO A 39 3.38 -19.65 20.69
CA PRO A 39 3.24 -19.24 22.09
C PRO A 39 3.97 -17.91 22.33
N GLY A 40 3.29 -16.96 22.97
CA GLY A 40 3.84 -15.65 23.34
C GLY A 40 3.84 -14.56 22.25
N MET A 41 3.33 -14.83 21.04
CA MET A 41 3.37 -13.84 19.94
C MET A 41 2.21 -12.84 19.88
N GLY A 42 1.16 -13.03 20.68
CA GLY A 42 -0.05 -12.20 20.58
C GLY A 42 -0.83 -12.43 19.28
N ASP A 43 -1.62 -11.45 18.88
CA ASP A 43 -2.42 -11.49 17.65
C ASP A 43 -1.60 -10.93 16.46
N PRO A 44 -1.16 -11.77 15.50
CA PRO A 44 -0.43 -11.32 14.33
C PRO A 44 -1.28 -10.51 13.34
N ALA A 45 -2.61 -10.63 13.37
CA ALA A 45 -3.49 -9.79 12.55
C ALA A 45 -3.52 -8.34 13.04
N GLY A 46 -3.15 -8.11 14.30
CA GLY A 46 -3.15 -6.79 14.95
C GLY A 46 -4.40 -6.57 15.80
N SER A 47 -4.51 -5.37 16.36
CA SER A 47 -5.70 -4.93 17.09
C SER A 47 -6.71 -4.32 16.13
N ASP A 48 -7.98 -4.32 16.52
CA ASP A 48 -9.04 -3.64 15.79
C ASP A 48 -8.75 -2.14 15.63
N ILE A 49 -9.13 -1.57 14.49
CA ILE A 49 -8.86 -0.17 14.14
C ILE A 49 -10.09 0.50 13.54
N THR A 50 -10.18 1.82 13.72
CA THR A 50 -11.12 2.68 13.00
C THR A 50 -10.34 3.53 12.01
N VAL A 51 -10.79 3.57 10.76
CA VAL A 51 -10.16 4.31 9.66
C VAL A 51 -11.22 5.10 8.90
N THR A 52 -10.81 6.18 8.24
CA THR A 52 -11.70 6.89 7.33
C THR A 52 -11.75 6.18 5.97
N GLU A 53 -12.87 6.27 5.28
CA GLU A 53 -12.97 5.85 3.87
C GLU A 53 -11.89 6.48 2.99
N GLY A 54 -11.56 5.80 1.90
CA GLY A 54 -10.49 6.19 0.98
C GLY A 54 -9.08 5.99 1.56
N SER A 55 -8.90 5.78 2.86
CA SER A 55 -7.55 5.60 3.43
C SER A 55 -6.91 4.29 3.01
N THR A 56 -5.59 4.29 2.85
CA THR A 56 -4.81 3.05 2.71
C THR A 56 -4.69 2.37 4.07
N VAL A 57 -5.13 1.12 4.13
CA VAL A 57 -5.02 0.27 5.32
C VAL A 57 -3.99 -0.81 5.06
N VAL A 58 -3.07 -1.01 5.99
CA VAL A 58 -2.11 -2.13 5.95
C VAL A 58 -2.50 -3.12 7.04
N LEU A 59 -2.82 -4.35 6.64
CA LEU A 59 -3.19 -5.43 7.54
C LEU A 59 -1.97 -5.98 8.29
N GLY A 60 -2.25 -6.62 9.42
CA GLY A 60 -1.22 -7.25 10.24
C GLY A 60 -0.44 -6.26 11.10
N ARG A 61 0.17 -6.81 12.16
CA ARG A 61 1.02 -6.03 13.07
C ARG A 61 2.30 -5.56 12.36
N GLN A 62 2.66 -4.29 12.55
CA GLN A 62 3.80 -3.64 11.85
C GLN A 62 5.18 -3.84 12.53
N ASN A 63 5.27 -4.34 13.79
CA ASN A 63 6.56 -4.66 14.47
C ASN A 63 6.35 -5.44 15.82
N PRO A 64 7.35 -6.22 16.35
CA PRO A 64 8.77 -6.35 15.99
C PRO A 64 9.21 -7.70 15.36
N ALA A 65 10.48 -7.75 14.94
CA ALA A 65 11.23 -8.86 14.31
C ALA A 65 11.10 -10.25 14.97
N SER A 66 10.54 -10.35 16.20
CA SER A 66 10.24 -11.63 16.84
C SER A 66 9.29 -12.48 16.01
N ASP A 67 8.40 -11.84 15.23
CA ASP A 67 7.31 -12.47 14.48
C ASP A 67 7.72 -12.88 13.06
N ASP A 68 8.94 -12.54 12.65
CA ASP A 68 9.48 -12.82 11.32
C ASP A 68 10.32 -14.09 11.32
N TYR A 69 9.67 -15.20 11.69
CA TYR A 69 10.29 -16.50 11.51
C TYR A 69 10.43 -16.82 10.02
N ARG A 70 11.58 -17.36 9.66
CA ARG A 70 11.77 -18.02 8.36
C ARG A 70 10.70 -19.12 8.21
N GLY A 71 10.24 -19.30 6.98
CA GLY A 71 9.23 -20.31 6.65
C GLY A 71 7.80 -19.97 7.07
N ASN A 72 7.49 -18.71 7.41
CA ASN A 72 6.11 -18.28 7.61
C ASN A 72 5.37 -18.15 6.27
N THR A 73 4.22 -18.81 6.16
CA THR A 73 3.19 -18.58 5.12
C THR A 73 2.02 -17.84 5.75
N TYR A 74 1.50 -16.84 5.04
CA TYR A 74 0.34 -16.06 5.45
C TYR A 74 -0.81 -16.33 4.48
N ILE A 75 -2.05 -16.30 4.96
CA ILE A 75 -3.25 -16.40 4.14
C ILE A 75 -4.28 -15.47 4.76
N TRP A 76 -4.61 -14.40 4.05
CA TRP A 76 -5.60 -13.43 4.43
C TRP A 76 -6.92 -13.70 3.73
N LYS A 77 -8.02 -13.56 4.47
CA LYS A 77 -9.37 -13.68 3.92
C LYS A 77 -10.30 -12.65 4.55
N GLN A 78 -10.97 -11.87 3.72
CA GLN A 78 -12.13 -11.10 4.15
C GLN A 78 -13.30 -12.07 4.39
N ILE A 79 -13.89 -12.04 5.60
CA ILE A 79 -14.90 -13.00 6.05
C ILE A 79 -16.25 -12.38 6.40
N ASP A 80 -16.37 -11.05 6.38
CA ASP A 80 -17.70 -10.41 6.45
C ASP A 80 -18.51 -10.69 5.17
N THR A 81 -19.84 -10.72 5.31
CA THR A 81 -20.77 -11.14 4.24
C THR A 81 -21.72 -10.05 3.78
N GLY A 82 -21.64 -8.85 4.36
CA GLY A 82 -22.49 -7.71 4.04
C GLY A 82 -21.74 -6.41 3.71
N GLY A 83 -20.41 -6.37 3.89
CA GLY A 83 -19.58 -5.22 3.53
C GLY A 83 -19.11 -5.26 2.07
N PRO A 84 -18.62 -4.12 1.53
CA PRO A 84 -17.92 -4.10 0.24
C PRO A 84 -16.72 -5.03 0.27
N LYS A 85 -16.53 -5.80 -0.81
CA LYS A 85 -15.34 -6.63 -0.98
C LYS A 85 -14.18 -5.74 -1.40
N VAL A 86 -13.10 -5.76 -0.62
CA VAL A 86 -11.89 -4.99 -0.93
C VAL A 86 -10.88 -5.85 -1.69
N ILE A 87 -9.95 -5.19 -2.37
CA ILE A 87 -8.88 -5.85 -3.11
C ILE A 87 -7.57 -5.68 -2.32
N LEU A 88 -7.01 -6.81 -1.88
CA LEU A 88 -5.71 -6.84 -1.21
C LEU A 88 -4.57 -6.81 -2.25
N SER A 89 -3.49 -6.09 -1.93
CA SER A 89 -2.25 -6.10 -2.72
C SER A 89 -1.76 -7.54 -2.96
N ALA A 90 -1.75 -8.35 -1.92
CA ALA A 90 -1.64 -9.80 -2.00
C ALA A 90 -2.36 -10.43 -0.80
N ASP A 91 -2.79 -11.68 -0.89
CA ASP A 91 -3.42 -12.40 0.23
C ASP A 91 -2.44 -13.34 0.95
N ASP A 92 -1.23 -13.50 0.43
CA ASP A 92 -0.21 -14.45 0.90
C ASP A 92 1.01 -13.79 1.57
N ILE A 93 1.01 -12.46 1.72
CA ILE A 93 2.06 -11.71 2.40
C ILE A 93 1.67 -11.34 3.83
N LYS A 94 2.68 -11.04 4.65
CA LYS A 94 2.50 -10.70 6.07
C LYS A 94 1.62 -9.47 6.28
N ASN A 95 1.91 -8.40 5.53
CA ASN A 95 1.29 -7.09 5.69
C ASN A 95 0.75 -6.57 4.36
N PRO A 96 -0.35 -7.14 3.84
CA PRO A 96 -0.96 -6.62 2.63
C PRO A 96 -1.69 -5.33 2.88
N SER A 97 -1.94 -4.58 1.81
CA SER A 97 -2.66 -3.31 1.86
C SER A 97 -3.93 -3.37 1.03
N PHE A 98 -4.89 -2.50 1.36
CA PHE A 98 -6.05 -2.20 0.55
C PHE A 98 -6.48 -0.74 0.77
N ILE A 99 -7.37 -0.25 -0.09
CA ILE A 99 -8.03 1.05 0.09
C ILE A 99 -9.37 0.84 0.79
N ALA A 100 -9.59 1.54 1.91
CA ALA A 100 -10.87 1.51 2.62
C ALA A 100 -12.00 1.96 1.67
N PRO A 101 -13.08 1.18 1.53
CA PRO A 101 -14.15 1.49 0.59
C PRO A 101 -14.84 2.80 0.96
N MET A 102 -15.44 3.45 -0.03
CA MET A 102 -16.36 4.56 0.21
C MET A 102 -17.60 4.05 0.93
N VAL A 103 -18.05 4.80 1.93
CA VAL A 103 -19.21 4.50 2.76
C VAL A 103 -20.19 5.65 2.69
N ASP A 104 -21.47 5.34 2.89
CA ASP A 104 -22.45 6.39 3.15
C ASP A 104 -22.30 6.90 4.60
N THR A 105 -23.30 7.60 5.12
CA THR A 105 -23.27 8.16 6.49
C THR A 105 -23.13 7.14 7.63
N ALA A 106 -23.42 5.86 7.38
CA ALA A 106 -23.34 4.82 8.40
C ALA A 106 -21.98 4.10 8.34
N PRO A 107 -21.26 3.97 9.48
CA PRO A 107 -20.03 3.19 9.52
C PRO A 107 -20.28 1.73 9.14
N ILE A 108 -19.33 1.14 8.42
CA ILE A 108 -19.30 -0.31 8.16
C ILE A 108 -18.17 -0.96 8.93
N THR A 109 -18.23 -2.29 9.08
CA THR A 109 -17.14 -3.08 9.66
C THR A 109 -16.70 -4.15 8.68
N LEU A 110 -15.44 -4.10 8.28
CA LEU A 110 -14.78 -5.17 7.52
C LEU A 110 -14.10 -6.13 8.49
N VAL A 111 -14.13 -7.42 8.20
CA VAL A 111 -13.50 -8.44 9.06
C VAL A 111 -12.57 -9.31 8.26
N PHE A 112 -11.30 -9.34 8.67
CA PHE A 112 -10.27 -10.18 8.04
C PHE A 112 -9.81 -11.28 9.00
N GLU A 113 -9.64 -12.49 8.47
CA GLU A 113 -8.99 -13.61 9.17
C GLU A 113 -7.62 -13.85 8.54
N LEU A 114 -6.57 -13.82 9.37
CA LEU A 114 -5.22 -14.25 9.02
C LEU A 114 -5.03 -15.69 9.48
N THR A 115 -4.67 -16.58 8.55
CA THR A 115 -4.05 -17.87 8.87
C THR A 115 -2.54 -17.76 8.64
N ARG A 116 -1.75 -18.01 9.69
CA ARG A 116 -0.29 -18.06 9.61
C ARG A 116 0.17 -19.50 9.86
N ILE A 117 1.03 -20.02 8.99
CA ILE A 117 1.59 -21.37 9.05
C ILE A 117 3.12 -21.24 9.10
N ASN A 118 3.79 -22.03 9.94
CA ASN A 118 5.24 -22.17 9.93
C ASN A 118 5.60 -23.65 9.97
N GLU A 119 6.18 -24.16 8.88
CA GLU A 119 6.51 -25.58 8.76
C GLU A 119 7.65 -25.97 9.70
N ASP A 120 8.67 -25.13 9.83
CA ASP A 120 9.86 -25.38 10.69
C ASP A 120 9.52 -25.50 12.18
N ARG A 121 8.44 -24.83 12.61
CA ARG A 121 7.94 -24.87 14.00
C ARG A 121 6.65 -25.67 14.17
N PHE A 122 6.16 -26.28 13.10
CA PHE A 122 4.85 -26.97 13.05
C PHE A 122 3.69 -26.10 13.60
N GLY A 123 3.78 -24.79 13.43
CA GLY A 123 2.86 -23.82 14.04
C GLY A 123 1.77 -23.38 13.07
N VAL A 124 0.50 -23.46 13.49
CA VAL A 124 -0.62 -22.80 12.80
C VAL A 124 -1.34 -21.87 13.77
N SER A 125 -1.56 -20.63 13.37
CA SER A 125 -2.41 -19.67 14.10
C SER A 125 -3.47 -19.07 13.20
N ARG A 126 -4.64 -18.79 13.78
CA ARG A 126 -5.72 -18.02 13.16
C ARG A 126 -6.05 -16.83 14.03
N SER A 127 -6.16 -15.67 13.42
CA SER A 127 -6.34 -14.40 14.12
C SER A 127 -7.20 -13.47 13.29
N ARG A 128 -7.86 -12.50 13.92
CA ARG A 128 -8.86 -11.66 13.25
C ARG A 128 -8.65 -10.21 13.60
N ILE A 129 -8.97 -9.35 12.65
CA ILE A 129 -9.00 -7.91 12.81
C ILE A 129 -10.32 -7.37 12.28
N HIS A 130 -10.94 -6.48 13.06
CA HIS A 130 -12.10 -5.71 12.68
C HIS A 130 -11.66 -4.30 12.32
N ILE A 131 -12.10 -3.83 11.15
CA ILE A 131 -11.78 -2.52 10.63
C ILE A 131 -13.08 -1.77 10.48
N GLN A 132 -13.31 -0.80 11.36
CA GLN A 132 -14.44 0.10 11.24
C GLN A 132 -14.09 1.21 10.25
N VAL A 133 -14.87 1.35 9.19
CA VAL A 133 -14.69 2.41 8.19
C VAL A 133 -15.75 3.48 8.44
N ILE A 134 -15.29 4.72 8.62
CA ILE A 134 -16.14 5.90 8.84
C ILE A 134 -16.01 6.88 7.67
N GLU A 135 -17.07 7.65 7.45
CA GLU A 135 -17.13 8.67 6.40
C GLU A 135 -16.10 9.79 6.64
N ASN A 136 -15.46 10.29 5.57
CA ASN A 136 -14.47 11.36 5.65
C ASN A 136 -15.07 12.77 5.46
N ASN A 137 -16.39 12.86 5.21
CA ASN A 137 -17.16 14.07 4.96
C ASN A 137 -16.73 14.87 3.70
N ILE A 138 -15.98 14.25 2.79
CA ILE A 138 -15.61 14.86 1.52
C ILE A 138 -16.73 14.62 0.49
N LYS A 139 -17.23 15.69 -0.12
CA LYS A 139 -18.34 15.68 -1.09
C LYS A 139 -17.92 16.28 -2.42
N GLY A 140 -18.75 16.08 -3.44
CA GLY A 140 -18.54 16.66 -4.78
C GLY A 140 -17.72 15.78 -5.74
N PHE A 141 -17.54 14.50 -5.40
CA PHE A 141 -16.90 13.50 -6.25
C PHE A 141 -17.90 12.39 -6.60
N ASP A 142 -17.63 11.69 -7.70
CA ASP A 142 -18.38 10.50 -8.05
C ASP A 142 -18.16 9.40 -7.00
N LYS A 143 -19.15 8.50 -6.85
CA LYS A 143 -19.16 7.46 -5.82
C LYS A 143 -18.00 6.44 -5.91
N ASP A 144 -17.36 6.36 -7.06
CA ASP A 144 -16.25 5.45 -7.38
C ASP A 144 -14.88 6.12 -7.24
N VAL A 145 -14.85 7.37 -6.79
CA VAL A 145 -13.62 8.12 -6.53
C VAL A 145 -13.28 8.05 -5.04
N PHE A 146 -12.12 7.50 -4.72
CA PHE A 146 -11.59 7.55 -3.36
C PHE A 146 -11.15 8.98 -3.05
N THR A 147 -11.73 9.56 -2.00
CA THR A 147 -11.45 10.95 -1.61
C THR A 147 -10.47 11.01 -0.45
N PHE A 148 -9.62 12.02 -0.46
CA PHE A 148 -8.63 12.23 0.60
C PHE A 148 -8.25 13.70 0.73
N PHE A 149 -7.73 14.03 1.92
CA PHE A 149 -7.14 15.34 2.16
C PHE A 149 -5.76 15.43 1.49
N ASN A 150 -5.51 16.53 0.78
CA ASN A 150 -4.16 16.82 0.32
C ASN A 150 -3.23 17.13 1.51
N ARG A 151 -1.93 17.33 1.23
CA ARG A 151 -0.93 17.65 2.29
C ARG A 151 -1.29 18.88 3.14
N GLN A 152 -2.04 19.84 2.59
CA GLN A 152 -2.42 21.07 3.27
C GLN A 152 -3.77 20.95 4.02
N ALA A 153 -4.49 19.83 3.88
CA ALA A 153 -5.80 19.56 4.50
C ALA A 153 -6.91 20.61 4.24
N VAL A 154 -6.74 21.48 3.24
CA VAL A 154 -7.69 22.56 2.91
C VAL A 154 -8.43 22.35 1.59
N ASN A 155 -7.93 21.43 0.76
CA ASN A 155 -8.47 21.15 -0.57
C ASN A 155 -8.46 19.64 -0.82
N ASN A 156 -9.64 19.08 -1.01
CA ASN A 156 -9.82 17.65 -1.15
C ASN A 156 -9.45 17.19 -2.57
N MET A 157 -8.87 16.01 -2.65
CA MET A 157 -8.50 15.35 -3.90
C MET A 157 -9.28 14.05 -4.05
N GLY A 158 -9.36 13.57 -5.28
CA GLY A 158 -9.92 12.26 -5.60
C GLY A 158 -8.92 11.42 -6.37
N ILE A 159 -8.97 10.10 -6.19
CA ILE A 159 -8.25 9.13 -7.00
C ILE A 159 -9.20 8.01 -7.41
N ARG A 160 -9.18 7.65 -8.70
CA ARG A 160 -9.93 6.54 -9.25
C ARG A 160 -9.00 5.66 -10.07
N CYS A 161 -9.16 4.35 -9.98
CA CYS A 161 -8.48 3.41 -10.86
C CYS A 161 -9.46 2.95 -11.93
N THR A 162 -9.08 3.09 -13.20
CA THR A 162 -9.91 2.71 -14.35
C THR A 162 -9.43 1.43 -15.02
N THR A 163 -8.16 1.07 -14.84
CA THR A 163 -7.59 -0.22 -15.26
C THR A 163 -6.60 -0.72 -14.21
N GLY A 164 -6.72 -2.00 -13.83
CA GLY A 164 -6.03 -2.57 -12.67
C GLY A 164 -6.80 -2.29 -11.37
N ASP A 165 -6.17 -2.56 -10.24
CA ASP A 165 -6.76 -2.36 -8.92
C ASP A 165 -5.83 -1.50 -8.05
N LEU A 166 -6.29 -0.32 -7.62
CA LEU A 166 -5.55 0.51 -6.67
C LEU A 166 -5.56 -0.16 -5.29
N VAL A 167 -4.37 -0.53 -4.80
CA VAL A 167 -4.21 -1.29 -3.54
C VAL A 167 -3.48 -0.50 -2.45
N SER A 168 -2.83 0.61 -2.83
CA SER A 168 -2.28 1.57 -1.87
C SER A 168 -2.11 2.92 -2.54
N TYR A 169 -2.28 3.99 -1.76
CA TYR A 169 -1.70 5.29 -2.07
C TYR A 169 -1.40 6.09 -0.80
N LYS A 170 -0.44 7.01 -0.91
CA LYS A 170 -0.05 7.91 0.16
C LYS A 170 0.53 9.19 -0.42
N VAL A 171 0.07 10.33 0.11
CA VAL A 171 0.72 11.61 -0.12
C VAL A 171 1.85 11.79 0.88
N SER A 172 3.07 11.97 0.39
CA SER A 172 4.27 12.21 1.20
C SER A 172 4.89 13.58 0.91
N ASN A 173 5.82 13.98 1.79
CA ASN A 173 6.69 15.10 1.50
C ASN A 173 7.55 14.77 0.26
N PRO A 174 7.57 15.64 -0.78
CA PRO A 174 8.33 15.44 -2.01
C PRO A 174 9.85 15.45 -1.84
N ASP A 175 10.37 15.69 -0.64
CA ASP A 175 11.80 15.54 -0.32
C ASP A 175 12.20 14.09 -0.01
N TYR A 176 11.25 13.15 0.05
CA TYR A 176 11.50 11.79 0.49
C TYR A 176 11.16 10.76 -0.58
N LYS A 177 12.02 9.73 -0.68
CA LYS A 177 11.84 8.57 -1.55
C LYS A 177 10.69 7.70 -1.06
N PHE A 178 10.08 6.96 -1.98
CA PHE A 178 9.11 5.93 -1.62
C PHE A 178 9.76 4.78 -0.82
N SER A 179 10.94 4.32 -1.24
CA SER A 179 11.70 3.24 -0.60
C SER A 179 12.27 3.57 0.79
N LYS A 180 12.20 4.85 1.22
CA LYS A 180 12.81 5.50 2.41
C LYS A 180 14.04 6.37 2.08
N GLY A 181 14.22 7.44 2.85
CA GLY A 181 15.35 8.37 2.73
C GLY A 181 14.99 9.63 1.94
N LYS A 182 15.95 10.56 1.82
CA LYS A 182 15.74 11.82 1.10
C LYS A 182 16.07 11.67 -0.39
N ILE A 183 15.37 12.44 -1.22
CA ILE A 183 15.73 12.65 -2.62
C ILE A 183 16.78 13.76 -2.66
N THR A 184 18.03 13.38 -2.97
CA THR A 184 19.16 14.30 -3.12
C THR A 184 19.37 14.75 -4.56
N ASP A 185 18.70 14.09 -5.51
CA ASP A 185 18.72 14.46 -6.92
C ASP A 185 17.97 15.77 -7.15
N MET A 186 18.64 16.69 -7.83
CA MET A 186 18.17 18.04 -8.13
C MET A 186 18.04 18.28 -9.63
N GLU A 187 18.59 17.40 -10.47
CA GLU A 187 18.50 17.51 -11.91
C GLU A 187 17.04 17.29 -12.33
N ASN A 188 16.50 18.19 -13.17
CA ASN A 188 15.11 18.20 -13.61
C ASN A 188 14.05 18.17 -12.49
N ARG A 189 14.45 18.43 -11.24
CA ARG A 189 13.54 18.41 -10.10
C ARG A 189 12.52 19.55 -10.23
N PRO A 190 11.21 19.25 -10.20
CA PRO A 190 10.19 20.28 -10.28
C PRO A 190 10.20 21.18 -9.05
N LYS A 191 9.83 22.44 -9.27
CA LYS A 191 9.45 23.37 -8.20
C LYS A 191 8.01 23.11 -7.82
N ASN A 192 7.63 23.49 -6.60
CA ASN A 192 6.23 23.56 -6.16
C ASN A 192 5.42 22.27 -6.46
N LEU A 193 5.80 21.15 -5.83
CA LEU A 193 4.93 19.97 -5.78
C LEU A 193 3.75 20.26 -4.84
N ASP A 194 2.78 21.03 -5.36
CA ASP A 194 1.71 21.72 -4.60
C ASP A 194 0.89 20.78 -3.72
N TYR A 195 0.69 19.54 -4.19
CA TYR A 195 -0.07 18.52 -3.47
C TYR A 195 0.80 17.44 -2.83
N GLY A 196 2.13 17.62 -2.84
CA GLY A 196 3.09 16.64 -2.39
C GLY A 196 3.42 15.58 -3.43
N MET A 197 4.14 14.55 -3.01
CA MET A 197 4.41 13.35 -3.83
C MET A 197 3.35 12.32 -3.54
N MET A 198 2.59 11.91 -4.56
CA MET A 198 1.65 10.82 -4.45
C MET A 198 2.35 9.53 -4.81
N ASN A 199 2.50 8.65 -3.84
CA ASN A 199 3.00 7.31 -4.07
C ASN A 199 1.80 6.38 -4.12
N PHE A 200 1.65 5.60 -5.18
CA PHE A 200 0.57 4.63 -5.29
C PHE A 200 1.07 3.29 -5.81
N SER A 201 0.27 2.25 -5.54
CA SER A 201 0.49 0.92 -6.08
C SER A 201 -0.78 0.39 -6.73
N ILE A 202 -0.65 -0.12 -7.95
CA ILE A 202 -1.75 -0.72 -8.73
C ILE A 202 -1.44 -2.19 -8.95
N LYS A 203 -2.33 -3.06 -8.51
CA LYS A 203 -2.29 -4.48 -8.83
C LYS A 203 -2.81 -4.72 -10.24
N THR A 204 -2.06 -5.49 -11.02
CA THR A 204 -2.36 -5.77 -12.42
C THR A 204 -1.85 -7.16 -12.80
N THR A 205 -2.10 -7.59 -14.04
CA THR A 205 -1.40 -8.75 -14.61
C THR A 205 0.04 -8.37 -14.95
N PRO A 206 1.02 -9.27 -14.87
CA PRO A 206 2.38 -9.00 -15.34
C PRO A 206 2.39 -8.40 -16.76
N LYS A 207 3.10 -7.29 -16.95
CA LYS A 207 3.12 -6.47 -18.20
C LYS A 207 1.80 -5.80 -18.57
N GLY A 208 0.80 -5.81 -17.69
CA GLY A 208 -0.46 -5.09 -17.87
C GLY A 208 -0.29 -3.60 -17.62
N THR A 209 -1.16 -2.78 -18.22
CA THR A 209 -1.16 -1.34 -18.01
C THR A 209 -2.15 -0.97 -16.90
N GLY A 210 -1.67 -0.32 -15.85
CA GLY A 210 -2.49 0.34 -14.84
C GLY A 210 -2.87 1.75 -15.29
N ILE A 211 -4.12 2.15 -15.03
CA ILE A 211 -4.60 3.51 -15.32
C ILE A 211 -5.30 4.05 -14.08
N ILE A 212 -4.82 5.21 -13.61
CA ILE A 212 -5.49 5.97 -12.56
C ILE A 212 -5.82 7.39 -13.04
N GLU A 213 -6.83 7.97 -12.44
CA GLU A 213 -7.24 9.35 -12.60
C GLU A 213 -7.11 10.05 -11.26
N ILE A 214 -6.42 11.18 -11.24
CA ILE A 214 -6.32 12.04 -10.07
C ILE A 214 -7.14 13.30 -10.33
N HIS A 215 -8.13 13.51 -9.47
CA HIS A 215 -9.01 14.66 -9.45
C HIS A 215 -8.37 15.74 -8.56
N LEU A 216 -7.98 16.84 -9.20
CA LEU A 216 -7.38 18.01 -8.57
C LEU A 216 -8.48 18.91 -7.98
N PRO A 217 -8.19 19.63 -6.89
CA PRO A 217 -9.17 20.51 -6.25
C PRO A 217 -9.50 21.74 -7.11
N LYS A 218 -8.62 22.09 -8.03
CA LYS A 218 -8.76 23.17 -9.01
C LYS A 218 -7.98 22.80 -10.28
N PRO A 219 -8.30 23.42 -11.44
CA PRO A 219 -7.51 23.25 -12.64
C PRO A 219 -6.01 23.44 -12.37
N ALA A 220 -5.18 22.50 -12.83
CA ALA A 220 -3.74 22.68 -12.79
C ALA A 220 -3.37 23.93 -13.64
N PRO A 221 -2.48 24.82 -13.17
CA PRO A 221 -2.04 25.95 -13.98
C PRO A 221 -1.38 25.47 -15.28
N GLU A 222 -1.48 26.23 -16.37
CA GLU A 222 -1.05 25.80 -17.72
C GLU A 222 0.43 25.39 -17.79
N ASN A 223 1.27 26.06 -17.01
CA ASN A 223 2.70 25.81 -16.92
C ASN A 223 3.08 24.63 -16.02
N TYR A 224 2.15 24.06 -15.25
CA TYR A 224 2.44 22.88 -14.43
C TYR A 224 2.35 21.60 -15.26
N LYS A 225 3.22 20.65 -14.93
CA LYS A 225 3.30 19.32 -15.54
C LYS A 225 3.20 18.25 -14.45
N TRP A 226 2.98 17.01 -14.86
CA TRP A 226 3.07 15.86 -13.97
C TRP A 226 4.51 15.35 -13.97
N PHE A 227 5.08 15.14 -12.80
CA PHE A 227 6.44 14.67 -12.63
C PHE A 227 6.44 13.39 -11.84
N LYS A 228 7.27 12.43 -12.24
CA LYS A 228 7.61 11.27 -11.41
C LYS A 228 9.04 11.37 -10.94
N TYR A 229 9.32 10.74 -9.81
CA TYR A 229 10.67 10.42 -9.42
C TYR A 229 10.87 8.92 -9.60
N SER A 230 12.06 8.51 -10.05
CA SER A 230 12.49 7.12 -9.93
C SER A 230 13.91 7.10 -9.42
N GLU A 231 14.25 6.08 -8.63
CA GLU A 231 15.62 5.95 -8.13
C GLU A 231 16.62 5.54 -9.22
N SER A 232 16.14 4.92 -10.29
CA SER A 232 16.98 4.49 -11.42
C SER A 232 17.18 5.60 -12.45
N THR A 233 16.19 6.47 -12.64
CA THR A 233 16.18 7.48 -13.72
C THR A 233 16.12 8.93 -13.25
N GLY A 234 15.92 9.18 -11.95
CA GLY A 234 15.77 10.54 -11.42
C GLY A 234 14.41 11.16 -11.72
N TRP A 235 14.35 12.49 -11.77
CA TRP A 235 13.13 13.23 -12.07
C TRP A 235 12.80 13.21 -13.56
N ILE A 236 11.55 12.86 -13.88
CA ILE A 236 11.05 12.80 -15.25
C ILE A 236 9.75 13.61 -15.35
N GLU A 237 9.66 14.49 -16.36
CA GLU A 237 8.35 15.00 -16.81
C GLU A 237 7.56 13.84 -17.43
N PHE A 238 6.49 13.43 -16.76
CA PHE A 238 5.75 12.23 -17.10
C PHE A 238 4.69 12.52 -18.14
N MET A 239 5.08 12.68 -19.40
CA MET A 239 4.19 13.00 -20.51
C MET A 239 3.89 11.78 -21.39
N ARG A 240 2.63 11.59 -21.80
CA ARG A 240 2.24 10.54 -22.77
C ARG A 240 3.09 10.62 -24.04
N GLY A 241 3.69 9.50 -24.41
CA GLY A 241 4.40 9.37 -25.69
C GLY A 241 5.74 10.10 -25.77
N SER A 242 6.29 10.56 -24.64
CA SER A 242 7.59 11.24 -24.61
C SER A 242 8.80 10.31 -24.76
N VAL A 243 8.63 8.99 -24.60
CA VAL A 243 9.71 8.00 -24.66
C VAL A 243 9.43 6.95 -25.74
N ALA A 244 10.42 6.72 -26.60
CA ALA A 244 10.38 5.67 -27.62
C ALA A 244 10.29 4.28 -26.95
N GLY A 245 9.31 3.46 -27.38
CA GLY A 245 9.07 2.13 -26.80
C GLY A 245 8.05 2.10 -25.66
N SER A 246 7.57 3.26 -25.17
CA SER A 246 6.42 3.35 -24.28
C SER A 246 5.48 4.49 -24.71
N SER A 247 4.97 4.39 -25.94
CA SER A 247 4.07 5.42 -26.50
C SER A 247 2.73 5.52 -25.77
N THR A 248 2.42 4.56 -24.90
CA THR A 248 1.17 4.48 -24.14
C THR A 248 1.31 4.91 -22.70
N ASP A 249 2.50 4.93 -22.10
CA ASP A 249 2.64 5.41 -20.73
C ASP A 249 2.79 6.92 -20.69
N GLY A 250 2.48 7.51 -19.55
CA GLY A 250 2.58 8.95 -19.30
C GLY A 250 1.32 9.53 -18.68
N ALA A 251 1.44 10.77 -18.20
CA ALA A 251 0.32 11.54 -17.72
C ALA A 251 -0.34 12.33 -18.87
N GLN A 252 -1.65 12.50 -18.76
CA GLN A 252 -2.47 13.31 -19.65
C GLN A 252 -3.48 14.12 -18.85
N PHE A 253 -3.51 15.43 -19.07
CA PHE A 253 -4.53 16.28 -18.48
C PHE A 253 -5.80 16.25 -19.33
N SER A 254 -6.94 16.23 -18.63
CA SER A 254 -8.23 16.65 -19.18
C SER A 254 -8.17 18.10 -19.72
N SER A 255 -9.10 18.45 -20.60
CA SER A 255 -9.16 19.78 -21.23
C SER A 255 -9.33 20.92 -20.23
N ASP A 256 -10.08 20.70 -19.14
CA ASP A 256 -10.24 21.66 -18.04
C ASP A 256 -9.12 21.58 -16.99
N ARG A 257 -8.14 20.66 -17.20
CA ARG A 257 -7.00 20.38 -16.33
C ARG A 257 -7.37 20.05 -14.88
N LYS A 258 -8.61 19.60 -14.61
CA LYS A 258 -9.02 19.16 -13.26
C LYS A 258 -8.74 17.69 -13.00
N ILE A 259 -8.59 16.90 -14.05
CA ILE A 259 -8.23 15.48 -13.97
C ILE A 259 -6.92 15.26 -14.70
N VAL A 260 -6.01 14.50 -14.10
CA VAL A 260 -4.84 13.92 -14.77
C VAL A 260 -4.98 12.40 -14.79
N SER A 261 -4.95 11.80 -15.98
CA SER A 261 -4.88 10.35 -16.14
C SER A 261 -3.42 9.92 -16.25
N ILE A 262 -3.05 8.88 -15.52
CA ILE A 262 -1.69 8.36 -15.42
C ILE A 262 -1.72 6.92 -15.92
N HIS A 263 -0.94 6.65 -16.96
CA HIS A 263 -0.84 5.35 -17.60
C HIS A 263 0.55 4.79 -17.38
N ILE A 264 0.66 3.60 -16.79
CA ILE A 264 1.94 2.95 -16.53
C ILE A 264 1.80 1.47 -16.84
N THR A 265 2.77 0.92 -17.55
CA THR A 265 2.85 -0.51 -17.83
C THR A 265 3.75 -1.19 -16.80
N ASP A 266 3.26 -2.28 -16.21
CA ASP A 266 4.00 -3.11 -15.24
C ASP A 266 5.33 -3.59 -15.81
N ASN A 267 6.41 -3.41 -15.05
CA ASN A 267 7.80 -3.63 -15.49
C ASN A 267 8.21 -2.80 -16.73
N GLY A 268 7.46 -1.74 -17.04
CA GLY A 268 7.81 -0.76 -18.04
C GLY A 268 8.87 0.23 -17.52
N PRO A 269 9.37 1.14 -18.38
CA PRO A 269 10.40 2.10 -18.01
C PRO A 269 9.98 3.12 -16.93
N PHE A 270 8.68 3.20 -16.63
CA PHE A 270 8.12 4.14 -15.67
C PHE A 270 7.53 3.47 -14.43
N ASP A 271 7.61 2.15 -14.33
CA ASP A 271 7.34 1.42 -13.10
C ASP A 271 8.57 1.55 -12.20
N ASP A 272 8.39 2.02 -10.96
CA ASP A 272 9.50 2.28 -10.03
C ASP A 272 10.06 1.00 -9.40
N ASP A 273 9.34 -0.13 -9.53
CA ASP A 273 9.84 -1.44 -9.16
C ASP A 273 9.73 -2.47 -10.29
N ASP A 274 10.49 -3.55 -10.17
CA ASP A 274 10.57 -4.63 -11.16
C ASP A 274 9.78 -5.88 -10.75
N LYS A 275 8.77 -5.72 -9.88
CA LYS A 275 7.98 -6.84 -9.37
C LYS A 275 6.78 -7.10 -10.29
N PRO A 276 6.68 -8.28 -10.91
CA PRO A 276 5.56 -8.59 -11.78
C PRO A 276 4.20 -8.53 -11.09
N GLY A 277 3.27 -7.80 -11.70
CA GLY A 277 1.87 -7.70 -11.29
C GLY A 277 1.57 -6.58 -10.31
N ILE A 278 2.54 -5.72 -10.00
CA ILE A 278 2.37 -4.53 -9.16
C ILE A 278 3.11 -3.38 -9.83
N ILE A 279 2.38 -2.33 -10.18
CA ILE A 279 2.97 -1.05 -10.57
C ILE A 279 3.16 -0.21 -9.32
N THR A 280 4.33 0.40 -9.16
CA THR A 280 4.63 1.39 -8.13
C THR A 280 5.05 2.72 -8.77
N ASP A 281 4.43 3.83 -8.36
CA ASP A 281 4.81 5.14 -8.90
C ASP A 281 4.71 6.25 -7.84
N PRO A 282 5.84 6.92 -7.56
CA PRO A 282 5.87 8.19 -6.85
C PRO A 282 5.84 9.36 -7.84
N SER A 283 4.72 10.08 -7.90
CA SER A 283 4.55 11.20 -8.83
C SER A 283 3.65 12.33 -8.31
N GLY A 284 3.69 13.50 -8.96
CA GLY A 284 2.95 14.67 -8.51
C GLY A 284 2.95 15.84 -9.48
N LEU A 285 2.03 16.78 -9.24
CA LEU A 285 1.89 18.01 -10.02
C LEU A 285 2.93 19.04 -9.60
N GLY A 286 3.78 19.48 -10.52
CA GLY A 286 4.85 20.43 -10.25
C GLY A 286 5.07 21.44 -11.37
N LEU A 287 5.83 22.48 -11.06
CA LEU A 287 6.28 23.48 -12.03
C LEU A 287 7.65 23.06 -12.61
N PRO A 288 7.82 23.04 -13.95
CA PRO A 288 9.11 22.81 -14.58
C PRO A 288 10.17 23.85 -14.18
N GLY A 289 11.43 23.45 -14.27
CA GLY A 289 12.60 24.28 -14.00
C GLY A 289 13.29 23.84 -12.72
N GLY A 290 14.51 23.32 -12.86
CA GLY A 290 15.31 22.82 -11.76
C GLY A 290 15.50 23.87 -10.65
N TRP A 291 15.70 23.39 -9.43
CA TRP A 291 16.38 24.18 -8.42
C TRP A 291 17.74 24.59 -9.01
N HIS A 292 17.92 25.90 -9.26
CA HIS A 292 19.06 26.55 -9.94
C HIS A 292 18.94 26.95 -11.42
N GLU A 293 17.76 26.99 -12.04
CA GLU A 293 17.56 27.84 -13.23
C GLU A 293 17.18 29.28 -12.84
N SER A 294 18.13 29.95 -12.19
CA SER A 294 18.21 31.42 -12.18
C SER A 294 19.64 31.83 -12.51
N GLN A 295 20.14 31.39 -13.65
CA GLN A 295 21.24 32.06 -14.35
C GLN A 295 20.60 33.01 -15.37
N GLY A 296 19.96 34.06 -14.83
CA GLY A 296 19.24 35.08 -15.57
C GLY A 296 19.22 36.37 -14.77
N SER A 297 20.40 36.97 -14.61
CA SER A 297 20.68 38.37 -14.27
C SER A 297 19.86 39.02 -13.13
N GLY A 298 20.49 39.14 -11.97
CA GLY A 298 20.34 40.33 -11.12
C GLY A 298 19.35 40.25 -9.94
N GLY A 299 19.91 40.12 -8.74
CA GLY A 299 19.36 40.80 -7.55
C GLY A 299 18.65 39.94 -6.50
N GLY A 300 19.31 39.78 -5.35
CA GLY A 300 18.68 39.87 -4.03
C GLY A 300 18.04 38.59 -3.47
N GLY A 301 18.63 38.07 -2.40
CA GLY A 301 18.21 36.83 -1.75
C GLY A 301 16.84 36.87 -1.06
N CYS A 302 16.35 35.67 -0.74
CA CYS A 302 15.47 35.41 0.41
C CYS A 302 15.67 33.94 0.81
N PHE A 303 16.54 33.72 1.79
CA PHE A 303 16.60 32.49 2.58
C PHE A 303 15.49 32.57 3.63
N ILE A 304 14.59 31.57 3.73
CA ILE A 304 13.83 31.37 4.97
C ILE A 304 14.50 30.27 5.76
N ASN A 305 15.24 30.74 6.76
CA ASN A 305 15.73 30.02 7.91
C ASN A 305 14.52 29.76 8.84
N CYS A 306 14.12 28.50 9.03
CA CYS A 306 13.30 28.14 10.20
C CYS A 306 14.25 27.61 11.27
N LEU A 307 14.59 28.52 12.19
CA LEU A 307 15.30 28.27 13.43
C LEU A 307 14.41 27.45 14.37
N PHE A 308 14.97 26.42 14.99
CA PHE A 308 14.43 25.82 16.20
C PHE A 308 14.65 26.79 17.37
N ASN A 309 13.60 27.03 18.15
CA ASN A 309 13.67 27.32 19.58
C ASN A 309 12.59 26.48 20.26
#